data_AF-A0A3B9VHX0-F1
#
_entry.id   AF-A0A3B9VHX0-F1
#
_cell.length_a   1.000
_cell.length_b   1.000
_cell.length_c   1.000
_cell.angle_alpha   90.00
_cell.angle_beta   90.00
_cell.angle_gamma   90.00
#
_symmetry.space_group_name_H-M   'P 1'
#
loop_
_entity.id
_entity.type
_entity.pdbx_description
1 polymer ?
#
loop_
_entity_poly.entity_id
_entity_poly.type
_entity_poly.pdbx_seq_one_letter_code
_entity_poly.pdbx_strand_id
1 'polypeptide(L)' 'MVDSVSEVLNIPSDSINPPPALVANGIGAEYIKGIGQYNDKMIILIDLQKVFSAEELKTIAESA' A
#
# COMPACT_ATOMS: atom_id res chain seq x y z
N MET A 1 -2.82 16.98 -6.34
CA MET A 1 -1.36 17.13 -6.53
C MET A 1 -0.69 16.01 -5.76
N VAL A 2 -0.02 15.09 -6.44
CA VAL A 2 0.89 14.12 -5.84
C VAL A 2 2.25 14.80 -5.75
N ASP A 3 2.61 15.22 -4.55
CA ASP A 3 3.88 15.90 -4.33
C ASP A 3 4.99 14.86 -4.39
N SER A 4 5.77 14.90 -5.47
CA SER A 4 7.09 14.30 -5.67
C SER A 4 7.27 12.80 -5.34
N VAL A 5 7.70 12.04 -6.34
CA VAL A 5 8.13 10.64 -6.15
C VAL A 5 9.36 10.62 -5.23
N SER A 6 9.18 10.18 -4.00
CA SER A 6 10.15 10.30 -2.90
C SER A 6 11.13 9.13 -2.85
N GLU A 7 11.67 8.70 -4.01
CA GLU A 7 12.60 7.56 -4.22
C GLU A 7 11.94 6.18 -4.43
N VAL A 8 12.56 5.35 -5.29
CA VAL A 8 12.17 3.94 -5.50
C VAL A 8 12.98 3.08 -4.55
N LEU A 9 12.30 2.42 -3.61
CA LEU A 9 12.93 1.54 -2.63
C LEU A 9 12.66 0.08 -2.98
N ASN A 10 13.73 -0.73 -3.09
CA ASN A 10 13.62 -2.18 -3.17
C ASN A 10 13.56 -2.75 -1.76
N ILE A 11 12.37 -3.18 -1.34
CA ILE A 11 12.14 -3.81 -0.04
C ILE A 11 12.08 -5.33 -0.24
N PRO A 12 12.94 -6.13 0.40
CA PRO A 12 12.86 -7.57 0.33
C PRO A 12 11.55 -8.06 0.97
N SER A 13 10.93 -9.08 0.36
CA SER A 13 9.65 -9.65 0.82
C SER A 13 9.70 -10.17 2.26
N ASP A 14 10.84 -10.66 2.70
CA ASP A 14 11.07 -11.16 4.06
C ASP A 14 11.03 -10.06 5.13
N SER A 15 11.16 -8.79 4.75
CA SER A 15 10.98 -7.65 5.66
C SER A 15 9.53 -7.19 5.78
N ILE A 16 8.60 -7.84 5.07
CA ILE A 16 7.17 -7.55 5.14
C ILE A 16 6.53 -8.50 6.15
N ASN A 17 6.03 -7.93 7.24
CA ASN A 17 5.28 -8.66 8.26
C ASN A 17 3.77 -8.51 8.02
N PRO A 18 2.97 -9.50 8.49
CA PRO A 18 1.52 -9.37 8.48
C PRO A 18 1.08 -8.16 9.31
N PRO A 19 -0.03 -7.50 8.95
CA PRO A 19 -0.52 -6.34 9.68
C PRO A 19 -0.82 -6.72 11.14
N PRO A 20 -0.40 -5.91 12.13
CA PRO A 20 -0.71 -6.14 13.53
C PRO A 20 -2.22 -6.18 13.75
N ALA A 21 -2.67 -7.00 14.70
CA ALA A 21 -4.09 -7.15 15.05
C ALA A 21 -4.77 -5.82 15.45
N LEU A 22 -4.00 -4.83 15.91
CA LEU A 22 -4.46 -3.49 16.22
C LEU A 22 -4.97 -2.74 14.96
N VAL A 23 -4.30 -2.95 13.82
CA VAL A 23 -4.64 -2.34 12.54
C VAL A 23 -5.71 -3.16 11.82
N ALA A 24 -5.79 -4.48 12.08
CA ALA A 24 -6.76 -5.40 11.47
C ALA A 24 -8.24 -5.02 11.70
N ASN A 25 -8.55 -4.23 12.74
CA ASN A 25 -9.91 -3.78 13.06
C ASN A 25 -10.14 -2.28 12.76
N GLY A 26 -9.16 -1.60 12.17
CA GLY A 26 -9.27 -0.18 11.80
C GLY A 26 -9.98 0.02 10.46
N ILE A 27 -10.59 1.20 10.28
CA ILE A 27 -11.13 1.62 8.99
C ILE A 27 -9.98 1.60 7.97
N GLY A 28 -10.13 0.80 6.92
CA GLY A 28 -9.12 0.63 5.86
C GLY A 28 -8.15 -0.54 6.04
N ALA A 29 -8.33 -1.38 7.07
CA ALA A 29 -7.58 -2.63 7.24
C ALA A 29 -7.70 -3.57 6.02
N GLU A 30 -8.85 -3.56 5.36
CA GLU A 30 -9.13 -4.34 4.15
C GLU A 30 -8.24 -3.98 2.96
N TYR A 31 -7.72 -2.74 2.95
CA TYR A 31 -6.82 -2.21 1.92
C TYR A 31 -5.34 -2.40 2.27
N ILE A 32 -5.00 -2.90 3.46
CA ILE A 32 -3.61 -3.09 3.87
C ILE A 32 -3.14 -4.48 3.45
N LYS A 33 -2.14 -4.51 2.57
CA LYS A 33 -1.49 -5.76 2.11
C LYS A 33 -0.49 -6.29 3.12
N GLY A 34 0.17 -5.40 3.87
CA GLY A 34 1.18 -5.76 4.86
C GLY A 34 1.87 -4.55 5.46
N ILE A 35 2.71 -4.78 6.46
CA ILE A 35 3.53 -3.73 7.08
C ILE A 35 4.99 -4.16 6.97
N GLY A 36 5.80 -3.36 6.29
CA GLY A 36 7.24 -3.53 6.22
C GLY A 36 7.95 -2.61 7.21
N GLN A 37 9.12 -3.04 7.68
CA GLN A 37 10.05 -2.16 8.39
C GLN A 37 11.33 -2.05 7.58
N TYR A 38 11.75 -0.82 7.26
CA TYR A 38 12.95 -0.55 6.47
C TYR A 38 13.72 0.62 7.07
N ASN A 39 14.98 0.40 7.45
CA ASN A 39 15.85 1.43 8.07
C ASN A 39 15.15 2.19 9.21
N ASP A 40 14.58 1.47 10.17
CA ASP A 40 13.82 2.02 11.32
C ASP A 40 12.55 2.81 10.95
N LYS A 41 12.16 2.83 9.68
CA LYS A 41 10.89 3.40 9.22
C LYS A 41 9.85 2.29 9.07
N MET A 42 8.65 2.57 9.55
CA MET A 42 7.48 1.73 9.28
C MET A 42 6.89 2.12 7.92
N ILE A 43 6.66 1.12 7.07
CA ILE A 43 6.10 1.29 5.74
C ILE A 43 4.82 0.46 5.67
N ILE A 44 3.70 1.08 5.33
CA ILE A 44 2.43 0.40 5.15
C ILE A 44 2.27 0.11 3.67
N LEU A 45 2.09 -1.16 3.31
CA LEU A 45 1.76 -1.56 1.95
C LEU A 45 0.25 -1.55 1.76
N ILE A 46 -0.22 -0.74 0.81
CA ILE A 46 -1.62 -0.62 0.44
C ILE A 46 -1.89 -1.41 -0.84
N ASP A 47 -2.99 -2.15 -0.86
CA ASP A 47 -3.50 -2.85 -2.03
C ASP A 47 -4.43 -1.94 -2.83
N LEU A 48 -3.86 -1.27 -3.84
CA LEU A 48 -4.60 -0.36 -4.71
C LEU A 48 -5.72 -1.05 -5.49
N GLN A 49 -5.67 -2.37 -5.69
CA GLN A 49 -6.75 -3.10 -6.38
C GLN A 49 -8.05 -3.11 -5.58
N LYS A 50 -7.95 -3.02 -4.25
CA LYS A 50 -9.11 -2.93 -3.36
C LYS A 50 -9.52 -1.49 -3.11
N VAL A 51 -8.56 -0.56 -3.16
CA VAL A 51 -8.83 0.87 -2.94
C VAL A 51 -9.66 1.47 -4.06
N PHE A 52 -9.37 1.09 -5.31
CA PHE A 52 -10.10 1.60 -6.47
C PHE A 52 -11.19 0.63 -6.91
N SER A 53 -12.34 1.17 -7.28
CA SER A 53 -13.36 0.40 -7.98
C SER A 53 -12.88 -0.03 -9.38
N ALA A 54 -13.46 -1.10 -9.91
CA ALA A 54 -13.12 -1.57 -11.26
C ALA A 54 -13.31 -0.49 -12.34
N GLU A 55 -14.27 0.42 -12.15
CA GLU A 55 -14.53 1.54 -13.07
C GLU A 55 -13.45 2.63 -12.97
N GLU A 56 -12.96 2.94 -11.76
CA GLU A 56 -11.85 3.89 -11.57
C GLU A 56 -10.54 3.35 -12.14
N LEU A 57 -10.25 2.06 -11.92
CA LEU A 57 -9.07 1.40 -12.50
C LEU A 57 -9.10 1.43 -14.03
N LYS A 58 -10.28 1.23 -14.63
CA LYS A 58 -10.47 1.30 -16.08
C LYS A 58 -10.21 2.72 -16.60
N THR A 59 -10.70 3.73 -15.90
CA THR A 59 -10.48 5.15 -16.25
C THR A 59 -8.99 5.53 -16.21
N ILE A 60 -8.25 5.01 -15.23
CA ILE A 60 -6.80 5.24 -15.11
C ILE A 60 -6.03 4.50 -16.21
N ALA A 61 -6.41 3.26 -16.52
CA ALA A 61 -5.76 2.45 -17.56
C ALA A 61 -6.01 2.99 -18.98
N GLU A 62 -7.17 3.60 -19.25
CA GLU A 62 -7.49 4.24 -20.52
C GLU A 62 -6.76 5.58 -20.72
N SER A 63 -6.14 6.13 -19.67
CA SER A 63 -5.42 7.42 -19.70
C SER A 63 -3.89 7.27 -19.75
N ALA A 64 -3.37 6.04 -19.94
CA ALA A 64 -1.94 5.71 -19.96
C ALA A 64 -1.39 5.40 -21.36
#